data_AF-A0A1G3UFM4-F1
#
_entry.id   AF-A0A1G3UFM4-F1
#
_cell.length_a   1.000
_cell.length_b   1.000
_cell.length_c   1.000
_cell.angle_alpha   90.00
_cell.angle_beta   90.00
_cell.angle_gamma   90.00
#
_symmetry.space_group_name_H-M   'P 1'
#
loop_
_entity.id
_entity.type
_entity.pdbx_description
1 polymer ?
#
loop_
_entity_poly.entity_id
_entity_poly.type
_entity_poly.pdbx_seq_one_letter_code
_entity_poly.pdbx_strand_id
1 'polypeptide(L)'
;MKKIFLIILLFFFAACDGKIYNQVHDKSQIGAKIRNIEIIASDEFSLKASKNFLIKKGFKIEKSDYILRVEYRDYKKTCTNPLSKTSSDYSYDGLVSITLFYKNSKVHSSYRDFKGDVKENLFTPLINSMISDLEISF
;
A
#
# COMPACT_ATOMS: atom_id res chain seq x y z
N MET A 1 0.18 -35.48 -17.34
CA MET A 1 -1.09 -34.84 -16.89
C MET A 1 -1.06 -34.30 -15.45
N LYS A 2 -0.42 -34.96 -14.47
CA LYS A 2 -0.35 -34.46 -13.07
C LYS A 2 0.35 -33.09 -12.89
N LYS A 3 1.35 -32.75 -13.73
CA LYS A 3 2.10 -31.49 -13.62
C LYS A 3 1.31 -30.24 -14.05
N ILE A 4 0.36 -30.38 -14.98
CA ILE A 4 -0.47 -29.25 -15.48
C ILE A 4 -1.53 -28.87 -14.45
N PHE A 5 -2.09 -29.85 -13.76
CA PHE A 5 -3.08 -29.62 -12.69
C PHE A 5 -2.49 -28.87 -11.50
N LEU A 6 -1.20 -29.13 -11.17
CA LEU A 6 -0.49 -28.44 -10.08
C LEU A 6 -0.24 -26.95 -10.40
N ILE A 7 0.03 -26.62 -11.67
CA ILE A 7 0.28 -25.24 -12.11
C ILE A 7 -1.03 -24.44 -12.10
N ILE A 8 -2.15 -25.04 -12.52
CA ILE A 8 -3.47 -24.40 -12.47
C ILE A 8 -3.89 -24.14 -11.02
N LEU A 9 -3.61 -25.06 -10.10
CA LEU A 9 -3.92 -24.87 -8.67
C LEU A 9 -3.16 -23.69 -8.05
N LEU A 10 -1.90 -23.46 -8.47
CA LEU A 10 -1.09 -22.31 -8.02
C LEU A 10 -1.66 -20.95 -8.46
N PHE A 11 -2.33 -20.89 -9.62
CA PHE A 11 -2.97 -19.66 -10.10
C PHE A 11 -4.22 -19.28 -9.28
N PHE A 12 -4.93 -20.26 -8.69
CA PHE A 12 -6.12 -19.97 -7.87
C PHE A 12 -5.81 -19.27 -6.53
N PHE A 13 -4.57 -19.36 -6.03
CA PHE A 13 -4.17 -18.68 -4.78
C PHE A 13 -3.60 -17.28 -5.01
N ALA A 14 -3.32 -16.87 -6.25
CA ALA A 14 -2.68 -15.59 -6.54
C ALA A 14 -3.60 -14.36 -6.46
N ALA A 15 -4.92 -14.55 -6.31
CA ALA A 15 -5.92 -13.48 -6.34
C ALA A 15 -6.75 -13.36 -5.03
N CYS A 16 -6.15 -13.70 -3.88
CA CYS A 16 -6.86 -13.71 -2.59
C CYS A 16 -6.95 -12.35 -1.87
N ASP A 17 -6.19 -11.35 -2.33
CA ASP A 17 -6.17 -10.04 -1.69
C ASP A 17 -7.34 -9.15 -2.13
N GLY A 18 -7.66 -8.15 -1.30
CA GLY A 18 -8.70 -7.17 -1.58
C GLY A 18 -8.37 -6.26 -2.76
N LYS A 19 -9.43 -5.66 -3.33
CA LYS A 19 -9.33 -4.61 -4.32
C LYS A 19 -8.53 -3.42 -3.75
N ILE A 20 -7.73 -2.79 -4.60
CA ILE A 20 -7.07 -1.54 -4.26
C ILE A 20 -8.09 -0.40 -4.37
N TYR A 21 -8.21 0.36 -3.29
CA TYR A 21 -8.97 1.60 -3.25
C TYR A 21 -7.98 2.75 -3.22
N ASN A 22 -8.15 3.72 -4.09
CA ASN A 22 -7.27 4.88 -4.24
C ASN A 22 -8.11 6.17 -4.34
N GLN A 23 -7.57 7.26 -3.81
CA GLN A 23 -8.22 8.57 -3.82
C GLN A 23 -7.18 9.68 -3.91
N VAL A 24 -7.34 10.57 -4.89
CA VAL A 24 -6.64 11.86 -4.96
C VAL A 24 -7.47 12.88 -4.17
N HIS A 25 -6.91 13.38 -3.07
CA HIS A 25 -7.52 14.38 -2.20
C HIS A 25 -7.23 15.80 -2.69
N ASP A 26 -6.00 16.04 -3.15
CA ASP A 26 -5.57 17.33 -3.68
C ASP A 26 -5.14 17.18 -5.16
N LYS A 27 -6.05 17.56 -6.06
CA LYS A 27 -5.82 17.51 -7.51
C LYS A 27 -4.81 18.55 -8.00
N SER A 28 -4.50 19.59 -7.20
CA SER A 28 -3.49 20.58 -7.57
C SER A 28 -2.07 20.00 -7.62
N GLN A 29 -1.87 18.81 -7.03
CA GLN A 29 -0.59 18.11 -7.02
C GLN A 29 -0.41 17.13 -8.20
N ILE A 30 -1.39 17.01 -9.10
CA ILE A 30 -1.23 16.20 -10.32
C ILE A 30 -0.18 16.85 -11.23
N GLY A 31 0.78 16.06 -11.71
CA GLY A 31 1.92 16.53 -12.49
C GLY A 31 3.02 17.19 -11.66
N ALA A 32 2.94 17.11 -10.32
CA ALA A 32 3.99 17.64 -9.45
C ALA A 32 5.31 16.89 -9.63
N LYS A 33 6.42 17.64 -9.64
CA LYS A 33 7.78 17.07 -9.72
C LYS A 33 8.26 16.64 -8.34
N ILE A 34 7.89 15.44 -7.92
CA ILE A 34 8.24 14.89 -6.62
C ILE A 34 9.49 14.02 -6.76
N ARG A 35 10.66 14.55 -6.37
CA ARG A 35 11.93 13.80 -6.39
C ARG A 35 12.33 13.23 -5.03
N ASN A 36 11.93 13.91 -3.96
CA ASN A 36 12.32 13.61 -2.59
C ASN A 36 11.08 13.30 -1.77
N ILE A 37 11.09 12.18 -1.05
CA ILE A 37 10.00 11.75 -0.18
C ILE A 37 10.57 11.28 1.15
N GLU A 38 9.99 11.78 2.25
CA GLU A 38 10.20 11.22 3.58
C GLU A 38 9.20 10.07 3.80
N ILE A 39 9.61 8.98 4.45
CA ILE A 39 8.73 7.85 4.75
C ILE A 39 8.56 7.70 6.25
N ILE A 40 7.31 7.64 6.70
CA ILE A 40 6.94 7.29 8.07
C ILE A 40 6.11 6.00 8.01
N ALA A 41 6.55 4.94 8.69
CA ALA A 41 5.85 3.66 8.66
C ALA A 41 5.43 3.18 10.05
N SER A 42 4.37 2.37 10.12
CA SER A 42 3.91 1.71 11.35
C SER A 42 4.89 0.67 11.90
N ASP A 43 5.72 0.09 11.03
CA ASP A 43 6.65 -0.99 11.35
C ASP A 43 7.85 -1.01 10.39
N GLU A 44 8.91 -1.71 10.77
CA GLU A 44 10.18 -1.77 10.04
C GLU A 44 10.05 -2.48 8.68
N PHE A 45 9.20 -3.51 8.56
CA PHE A 45 9.02 -4.23 7.31
C PHE A 45 8.37 -3.32 6.26
N SER A 46 7.28 -2.65 6.63
CA SER A 46 6.56 -1.69 5.78
C SER A 46 7.47 -0.54 5.33
N LEU A 47 8.32 -0.05 6.24
CA LEU A 47 9.34 0.95 5.92
C LEU A 47 10.30 0.45 4.84
N LYS A 48 10.91 -0.72 5.07
CA LYS A 48 11.92 -1.30 4.17
C LYS A 48 11.34 -1.62 2.79
N ALA A 49 10.17 -2.24 2.74
CA ALA A 49 9.49 -2.60 1.49
C ALA A 49 9.20 -1.36 0.64
N SER A 50 8.59 -0.33 1.25
CA SER A 50 8.22 0.91 0.56
C SER A 50 9.45 1.71 0.12
N LYS A 51 10.47 1.79 0.99
CA LYS A 51 11.75 2.45 0.70
C LYS A 51 12.45 1.82 -0.50
N ASN A 52 12.61 0.50 -0.51
CA ASN A 52 13.26 -0.23 -1.59
C ASN A 52 12.55 0.00 -2.93
N PHE A 53 11.21 0.00 -2.92
CA PHE A 53 10.42 0.21 -4.12
C PHE A 53 10.53 1.64 -4.65
N LEU A 54 10.42 2.65 -3.79
CA LEU A 54 10.53 4.06 -4.19
C LEU A 54 11.93 4.40 -4.75
N ILE A 55 13.00 3.87 -4.13
CA ILE A 55 14.36 4.04 -4.67
C ILE A 55 14.46 3.47 -6.09
N LYS A 56 13.91 2.27 -6.33
CA LYS A 56 13.88 1.67 -7.68
C LYS A 56 13.08 2.50 -8.69
N LYS A 57 12.11 3.30 -8.23
CA LYS A 57 11.35 4.23 -9.06
C LYS A 57 12.03 5.58 -9.29
N GLY A 58 13.20 5.82 -8.67
CA GLY A 58 13.98 7.03 -8.87
C GLY A 58 13.77 8.11 -7.80
N PHE A 59 13.02 7.83 -6.74
CA PHE A 59 12.90 8.77 -5.61
C PHE A 59 14.14 8.74 -4.72
N LYS A 60 14.49 9.91 -4.17
CA LYS A 60 15.41 10.03 -3.04
C LYS A 60 14.63 9.99 -1.73
N ILE A 61 15.12 9.20 -0.78
CA ILE A 61 14.47 9.01 0.52
C ILE A 61 15.19 9.85 1.57
N GLU A 62 14.71 11.08 1.74
CA GLU A 62 15.28 12.11 2.61
C GLU A 62 14.17 13.05 3.09
N LYS A 63 14.49 13.94 4.04
CA LYS A 63 13.54 14.94 4.55
C LYS A 63 12.98 15.79 3.42
N SER A 64 11.65 15.92 3.36
CA SER A 64 10.94 16.58 2.26
C SER A 64 9.62 17.19 2.74
N ASP A 65 9.08 18.14 1.97
CA ASP A 65 7.70 18.61 2.16
C ASP A 65 6.68 17.50 1.87
N TYR A 66 7.09 16.47 1.12
CA TYR A 66 6.31 15.28 0.83
C TYR A 66 6.64 14.16 1.81
N ILE A 67 5.61 13.70 2.54
CA ILE A 67 5.71 12.60 3.49
C ILE A 67 4.79 11.48 3.04
N LEU A 68 5.34 10.30 2.78
CA LEU A 68 4.59 9.07 2.58
C LEU A 68 4.42 8.36 3.92
N ARG A 69 3.19 8.38 4.45
CA ARG A 69 2.81 7.53 5.57
C ARG A 69 2.45 6.14 5.06
N VAL A 70 3.01 5.09 5.65
CA VAL A 70 2.73 3.69 5.33
C VAL A 70 2.20 3.00 6.59
N GLU A 71 0.99 2.47 6.53
CA GLU A 71 0.37 1.78 7.67
C GLU A 71 0.10 0.32 7.33
N TYR A 72 0.43 -0.54 8.27
CA TYR A 72 0.09 -1.94 8.33
C TYR A 72 -0.78 -2.18 9.57
N ARG A 73 -1.86 -2.94 9.40
CA ARG A 73 -2.73 -3.37 10.49
C ARG A 73 -3.01 -4.85 10.39
N ASP A 74 -2.76 -5.55 11.50
CA ASP A 74 -3.11 -6.95 11.70
C ASP A 74 -4.47 -7.02 12.40
N TYR A 75 -5.51 -7.47 11.69
CA TYR A 75 -6.87 -7.49 12.23
C TYR A 75 -7.02 -8.47 13.41
N LYS A 76 -6.15 -9.47 13.52
CA LYS A 76 -6.15 -10.40 14.68
C LYS A 76 -5.58 -9.74 15.95
N LYS A 77 -4.74 -8.72 15.79
CA LYS A 77 -4.09 -8.01 16.91
C LYS A 77 -4.76 -6.70 17.27
N THR A 78 -5.63 -6.17 16.40
CA THR A 78 -6.38 -4.94 16.71
C THR A 78 -7.59 -5.33 17.55
N CYS A 79 -7.77 -4.68 18.72
CA CYS A 79 -8.91 -4.94 19.62
C CYS A 79 -10.23 -4.74 18.88
N THR A 80 -10.81 -5.81 18.35
CA THR A 80 -12.16 -5.79 17.81
C THR A 80 -13.11 -5.92 18.99
N ASN A 81 -13.92 -4.89 19.21
CA ASN A 81 -15.07 -5.01 20.08
C ASN A 81 -15.90 -6.20 19.54
N PRO A 82 -16.22 -7.24 20.33
CA PRO A 82 -16.92 -8.42 19.83
C PRO A 82 -18.29 -8.11 19.19
N LEU A 83 -18.80 -6.89 19.38
CA LEU A 83 -20.02 -6.35 18.79
C LEU A 83 -19.80 -5.48 17.53
N SER A 84 -18.57 -5.08 17.19
CA SER A 84 -18.27 -4.27 15.99
C SER A 84 -18.02 -5.11 14.74
N LYS A 85 -18.42 -6.38 14.75
CA LYS A 85 -18.20 -7.36 13.68
C LYS A 85 -19.00 -6.99 12.43
N THR A 86 -18.44 -6.11 11.59
CA THR A 86 -18.88 -6.00 10.21
C THR A 86 -18.42 -7.24 9.45
N SER A 87 -19.30 -7.82 8.63
CA SER A 87 -19.12 -9.10 7.94
C SER A 87 -17.89 -9.21 7.03
N SER A 88 -17.17 -8.12 6.79
CA SER A 88 -15.90 -8.03 6.06
C SER A 88 -14.69 -8.58 6.84
N ASP A 89 -14.73 -8.56 8.17
CA ASP A 89 -13.56 -8.81 9.02
C ASP A 89 -13.11 -10.27 9.05
N TYR A 90 -13.93 -11.20 8.58
CA TYR A 90 -13.58 -12.62 8.49
C TYR A 90 -12.88 -13.00 7.19
N SER A 91 -12.91 -12.13 6.19
CA SER A 91 -12.37 -12.47 4.87
C SER A 91 -10.88 -12.19 4.75
N TYR A 92 -10.32 -11.27 5.55
CA TYR A 92 -8.95 -10.78 5.39
C TYR A 92 -8.16 -10.83 6.69
N ASP A 93 -6.84 -10.97 6.58
CA ASP A 93 -5.94 -11.05 7.74
C ASP A 93 -5.49 -9.67 8.23
N GLY A 94 -5.56 -8.66 7.36
CA GLY A 94 -5.21 -7.30 7.72
C GLY A 94 -5.36 -6.29 6.58
N LEU A 95 -4.84 -5.09 6.84
CA LEU A 95 -4.84 -3.93 5.94
C LEU A 95 -3.42 -3.46 5.70
N VAL A 96 -3.13 -3.05 4.47
CA VAL A 96 -2.02 -2.14 4.17
C VAL A 96 -2.57 -0.86 3.53
N SER A 97 -2.01 0.28 3.91
CA SER A 97 -2.36 1.57 3.33
C SER A 97 -1.15 2.47 3.20
N ILE A 98 -1.22 3.36 2.21
CA ILE A 98 -0.30 4.48 2.07
C ILE A 98 -1.10 5.78 2.01
N THR A 99 -0.51 6.86 2.50
CA THR A 99 -1.04 8.22 2.33
C THR A 99 0.11 9.17 2.08
N LEU A 100 0.07 9.86 0.94
CA LEU A 100 0.98 10.94 0.63
C LEU A 100 0.44 12.24 1.21
N PHE A 101 1.29 12.95 1.95
CA PHE A 101 1.04 14.29 2.44
C PHE A 101 1.98 15.28 1.76
N TYR A 102 1.50 16.49 1.52
CA TYR A 102 2.30 17.65 1.17
C TYR A 102 2.03 18.75 2.20
N LYS A 103 3.07 19.19 2.94
CA LYS A 103 2.92 20.21 4.00
C LYS A 103 1.76 19.92 4.96
N ASN A 104 1.69 18.68 5.45
CA ASN A 104 0.66 18.15 6.36
C ASN A 104 -0.77 18.05 5.78
N SER A 105 -0.98 18.35 4.50
CA SER A 105 -2.26 18.14 3.81
C SER A 105 -2.24 16.83 3.04
N LYS A 106 -3.33 16.06 3.10
CA LYS A 106 -3.46 14.80 2.34
C LYS A 106 -3.52 15.11 0.85
N VAL A 107 -2.68 14.44 0.08
CA VAL A 107 -2.62 14.54 -1.38
C VAL A 107 -3.24 13.31 -2.02
N HIS A 108 -2.81 12.13 -1.59
CA HIS A 108 -3.27 10.85 -2.13
C HIS A 108 -3.34 9.82 -1.01
N SER A 109 -4.28 8.89 -1.10
CA SER A 109 -4.29 7.69 -0.27
C SER A 109 -4.65 6.48 -1.09
N SER A 110 -4.03 5.34 -0.81
CA SER A 110 -4.49 4.05 -1.30
C SER A 110 -4.37 2.97 -0.25
N TYR A 111 -5.28 2.00 -0.28
CA TYR A 111 -5.30 0.88 0.65
C TYR A 111 -5.84 -0.38 -0.01
N ARG A 112 -5.55 -1.51 0.62
CA ARG A 112 -6.13 -2.81 0.29
C ARG A 112 -6.10 -3.71 1.52
N ASP A 113 -7.10 -4.56 1.64
CA ASP A 113 -7.03 -5.70 2.53
C ASP A 113 -6.15 -6.81 1.92
N PHE A 114 -5.53 -7.63 2.76
CA PHE A 114 -4.69 -8.75 2.32
C PHE A 114 -5.02 -10.05 3.05
N LYS A 115 -4.64 -11.18 2.46
CA LYS A 115 -4.67 -12.49 3.13
C LYS A 115 -3.27 -13.11 3.20
N GLY A 116 -3.00 -13.85 4.26
CA GLY A 116 -1.73 -14.53 4.49
C GLY A 116 -0.64 -13.59 4.99
N ASP A 117 0.61 -13.88 4.62
CA ASP A 117 1.77 -13.14 5.13
C ASP A 117 1.95 -11.79 4.46
N VAL A 118 2.46 -10.82 5.23
CA VAL A 118 2.84 -9.50 4.74
C VAL A 118 4.06 -9.61 3.82
N LYS A 119 3.93 -9.12 2.59
CA LYS A 119 4.96 -9.22 1.54
C LYS A 119 5.15 -7.87 0.83
N GLU A 120 6.32 -7.65 0.23
CA GLU A 120 6.64 -6.38 -0.47
C GLU A 120 5.65 -6.06 -1.61
N ASN A 121 5.09 -7.08 -2.26
CA ASN A 121 4.11 -6.95 -3.33
C ASN A 121 2.74 -6.41 -2.86
N LEU A 122 2.51 -6.29 -1.55
CA LEU A 122 1.30 -5.64 -1.02
C LEU A 122 1.38 -4.12 -1.17
N PHE A 123 2.57 -3.53 -1.00
CA PHE A 123 2.79 -2.08 -1.05
C PHE A 123 3.04 -1.55 -2.47
N THR A 124 3.70 -2.37 -3.31
CA THR A 124 4.08 -1.98 -4.68
C THR A 124 2.90 -1.46 -5.53
N PRO A 125 1.75 -2.15 -5.59
CA PRO A 125 0.59 -1.67 -6.35
C PRO A 125 0.01 -0.37 -5.80
N LEU A 126 0.03 -0.19 -4.47
CA LEU A 126 -0.46 1.04 -3.83
C LEU A 126 0.38 2.25 -4.25
N ILE A 127 1.71 2.10 -4.20
CA ILE A 127 2.65 3.17 -4.58
C ILE A 127 2.60 3.42 -6.10
N ASN A 128 2.47 2.38 -6.92
CA ASN A 128 2.29 2.57 -8.37
C ASN A 128 1.00 3.33 -8.69
N SER A 129 -0.11 3.03 -8.00
CA SER A 129 -1.36 3.81 -8.16
C SER A 129 -1.14 5.26 -7.80
N MET A 130 -0.45 5.57 -6.69
CA MET A 130 -0.10 6.95 -6.34
C MET A 130 0.72 7.65 -7.44
N ILE A 131 1.78 7.01 -7.95
CA ILE A 131 2.62 7.57 -9.01
C ILE A 131 1.80 7.83 -10.28
N SER A 132 0.93 6.90 -10.65
CA SER A 132 0.07 7.01 -11.84
C SER A 132 -0.99 8.09 -11.67
N ASP A 133 -1.71 8.10 -10.55
CA ASP A 133 -2.82 9.03 -10.28
C ASP A 133 -2.34 10.48 -10.18
N LEU A 134 -1.11 10.69 -9.70
CA LEU A 134 -0.48 12.00 -9.60
C LEU A 134 0.40 12.35 -10.80
N GLU A 135 0.49 11.48 -11.81
CA GLU A 135 1.30 11.68 -13.01
C GLU A 135 2.76 12.08 -12.70
N ILE A 136 3.37 11.45 -11.70
CA ILE A 136 4.72 11.81 -11.24
C ILE A 136 5.75 11.41 -12.30
N SER A 137 6.42 12.42 -12.87
CA SER A 137 7.54 12.26 -13.80
C SER A 137 8.90 12.40 -13.10
N PHE A 138 9.90 11.60 -13.52
CA PHE A 138 11.26 11.59 -12.95
C PHE A 138 12.28 12.26 -13.88
#